data_AF-A0A3B4APD7-F1
#
_entry.id   AF-A0A3B4APD7-F1
#
_cell.length_a   1.000
_cell.length_b   1.000
_cell.length_c   1.000
_cell.angle_alpha   90.00
_cell.angle_beta   90.00
_cell.angle_gamma   90.00
#
_symmetry.space_group_name_H-M   'P 1'
#
loop_
_entity.id
_entity.type
_entity.pdbx_description
1 polymer ?
#
loop_
_entity_poly.entity_id
_entity_poly.type
_entity_poly.pdbx_seq_one_letter_code
_entity_poly.pdbx_strand_id
1 'polypeptide(L)'
;VPPRATMRGTVAALIQSCLILLVRADQWLKDSGNCELNKKQSELNSFLWTIKRDPPSYFYGTIHVPYTRVWDYIPDNSKQAFQESNIVYFELDLTDPYTISALTSCQLLPQGENLQDVLPRDIYRRLKRHLEYVKLMMPSWMTPDQRGKGLYADYLFNAIAGNWERKRPVWVMLMVNSLTEADIKTRGVPVLDLYLAQEAERMRKRTGAVEKVEEQCHPLNGLNFSQVIFALNQTLLQQESLRAGSVQVPYTTEDLIRHYNCGDLNSVIFKHDTSQVPNFKNVTLPPSEQVTAQEIDSYFRQELIYKRNERMGKRVKALLEEHPDKSFFFAFGAGHFLGNNTVINVLRRQGYEVEHTPAGQPIKHLPHLLFPPDSLELLEKAERKMLKKKRRNKQKKQRHRHFNDLWVNMVHSPPPPMVRIINGYITVQPPERPQHHNYDYHQVYSAAPSFCSLSSLLAMVICLTTIQNLRALVL
;
A
#
# COMPACT_ATOMS: atom_id res chain seq x y z
N VAL A 1 -7.82 -57.62 -43.94
CA VAL A 1 -6.87 -56.89 -43.07
C VAL A 1 -6.72 -55.48 -43.62
N PRO A 2 -7.36 -54.45 -43.04
CA PRO A 2 -7.14 -53.08 -43.49
C PRO A 2 -5.84 -52.54 -42.86
N PRO A 3 -5.19 -51.53 -43.47
CA PRO A 3 -3.83 -51.15 -43.11
C PRO A 3 -3.82 -50.40 -41.78
N ARG A 4 -3.18 -50.97 -40.76
CA ARG A 4 -2.89 -50.33 -39.45
C ARG A 4 -1.95 -49.10 -39.55
N ALA A 5 -1.56 -48.70 -40.76
CA ALA A 5 -0.51 -47.70 -40.98
C ALA A 5 -0.99 -46.24 -40.96
N THR A 6 -2.26 -45.94 -41.27
CA THR A 6 -2.77 -44.55 -41.37
C THR A 6 -3.28 -43.96 -40.05
N MET A 7 -3.64 -44.82 -39.09
CA MET A 7 -4.16 -44.39 -37.79
C MET A 7 -3.05 -43.95 -36.82
N ARG A 8 -1.83 -44.47 -36.96
CA ARG A 8 -0.68 -44.05 -36.14
C ARG A 8 -0.16 -42.66 -36.50
N GLY A 9 -0.13 -42.31 -37.79
CA GLY A 9 0.36 -41.01 -38.25
C GLY A 9 -0.55 -39.84 -37.85
N THR A 10 -1.87 -40.06 -37.88
CA THR A 10 -2.88 -39.06 -37.48
C THR A 10 -2.91 -38.83 -35.97
N VAL A 11 -2.80 -39.90 -35.17
CA VAL A 11 -2.70 -39.79 -33.71
C VAL A 11 -1.38 -39.13 -33.29
N ALA A 12 -0.26 -39.46 -33.94
CA ALA A 12 1.02 -38.80 -33.67
C ALA A 12 0.99 -37.30 -33.99
N ALA A 13 0.38 -36.90 -35.11
CA ALA A 13 0.23 -35.49 -35.49
C ALA A 13 -0.68 -34.70 -34.53
N LEU A 14 -1.74 -35.31 -34.01
CA LEU A 14 -2.62 -34.73 -32.99
C LEU A 14 -1.89 -34.54 -31.65
N ILE A 15 -1.15 -35.55 -31.21
CA ILE A 15 -0.35 -35.47 -29.97
C ILE A 15 0.72 -34.38 -30.09
N GLN A 16 1.39 -34.29 -31.25
CA GLN A 16 2.42 -33.27 -31.49
C GLN A 16 1.82 -31.86 -31.56
N SER A 17 0.63 -31.70 -32.15
CA SER A 17 -0.09 -30.42 -32.17
C SER A 17 -0.56 -30.00 -30.77
N CYS A 18 -1.09 -30.95 -29.97
CA CYS A 18 -1.43 -30.71 -28.56
C CYS A 18 -0.20 -30.37 -27.73
N LEU A 19 0.94 -31.04 -27.94
CA LEU A 19 2.20 -30.71 -27.26
C LEU A 19 2.70 -29.31 -27.65
N ILE A 20 2.62 -28.92 -28.92
CA ILE A 20 2.99 -27.56 -29.35
C ILE A 20 2.04 -26.51 -28.75
N LEU A 21 0.74 -26.80 -28.66
CA LEU A 21 -0.23 -25.92 -28.01
C LEU A 21 0.00 -25.83 -26.50
N LEU A 22 0.35 -26.93 -25.83
CA LEU A 22 0.69 -26.96 -24.41
C LEU A 22 2.01 -26.23 -24.13
N VAL A 23 3.02 -26.40 -24.97
CA VAL A 23 4.30 -25.67 -24.87
C VAL A 23 4.09 -24.19 -25.16
N ARG A 24 3.27 -23.82 -26.16
CA ARG A 24 2.91 -22.42 -26.42
C ARG A 24 2.07 -21.83 -25.29
N ALA A 25 1.15 -22.58 -24.69
CA ALA A 25 0.38 -22.15 -23.53
C ALA A 25 1.26 -22.00 -22.28
N ASP A 26 2.23 -22.90 -22.06
CA ASP A 26 3.23 -22.80 -20.99
C ASP A 26 4.19 -21.63 -21.22
N GLN A 27 4.56 -21.35 -22.48
CA GLN A 27 5.34 -20.17 -22.87
C GLN A 27 4.54 -18.88 -22.67
N TRP A 28 3.24 -18.87 -23.03
CA TRP A 28 2.34 -17.74 -22.77
C TRP A 28 2.13 -17.52 -21.26
N LEU A 29 1.99 -18.59 -20.48
CA LEU A 29 1.89 -18.55 -19.01
C LEU A 29 3.20 -18.09 -18.36
N LYS A 30 4.37 -18.43 -18.94
CA LYS A 30 5.69 -17.99 -18.46
C LYS A 30 6.02 -16.54 -18.84
N ASP A 31 5.65 -16.09 -20.04
CA ASP A 31 5.74 -14.68 -20.44
C ASP A 31 4.71 -13.81 -19.68
N SER A 32 3.71 -14.45 -19.08
CA SER A 32 2.74 -13.82 -18.18
C SER A 32 3.18 -13.77 -16.71
N GLY A 33 4.46 -13.87 -16.37
CA GLY A 33 4.88 -14.13 -14.97
C GLY A 33 5.50 -12.98 -14.18
N ASN A 34 6.30 -12.10 -14.78
CA ASN A 34 6.99 -11.04 -14.05
C ASN A 34 7.58 -10.04 -15.04
N CYS A 35 7.37 -8.75 -14.82
CA CYS A 35 8.23 -7.77 -15.48
C CYS A 35 9.64 -7.91 -14.92
N GLU A 36 10.57 -8.35 -15.75
CA GLU A 36 11.95 -8.55 -15.32
C GLU A 36 12.55 -7.23 -14.84
N LEU A 37 13.05 -7.23 -13.60
CA LEU A 37 13.79 -6.11 -12.97
C LEU A 37 15.10 -5.75 -13.71
N ASN A 38 15.46 -6.48 -14.77
CA ASN A 38 16.67 -6.28 -15.58
C ASN A 38 16.42 -5.49 -16.88
N LYS A 39 15.26 -4.84 -17.02
CA LYS A 39 14.97 -3.95 -18.14
C LYS A 39 15.84 -2.70 -18.09
N LYS A 40 16.32 -2.23 -19.25
CA LYS A 40 17.01 -0.93 -19.34
C LYS A 40 16.04 0.18 -18.92
N GLN A 41 16.55 1.31 -18.41
CA GLN A 41 15.71 2.48 -18.07
C GLN A 41 14.77 2.89 -19.21
N SER A 42 15.23 2.81 -20.46
CA SER A 42 14.43 3.12 -21.66
C SER A 42 13.29 2.12 -21.97
N GLU A 43 13.31 0.94 -21.35
CA GLU A 43 12.31 -0.13 -21.53
C GLU A 43 11.28 -0.16 -20.39
N LEU A 44 11.50 0.66 -19.36
CA LEU A 44 10.48 0.94 -18.36
C LEU A 44 9.43 1.87 -18.97
N ASN A 45 8.27 1.90 -18.34
CA ASN A 45 7.27 2.92 -18.64
C ASN A 45 7.26 3.92 -17.50
N SER A 46 7.09 5.18 -17.87
CA SER A 46 6.98 6.25 -16.91
C SER A 46 5.52 6.69 -16.79
N PHE A 47 5.05 6.90 -15.57
CA PHE A 47 3.83 7.64 -15.31
C PHE A 47 4.17 9.12 -15.05
N LEU A 48 5.05 9.69 -15.88
CA LEU A 48 5.48 11.09 -15.81
C LEU A 48 4.98 11.85 -17.03
N TRP A 49 4.46 13.05 -16.81
CA TRP A 49 4.15 14.01 -17.85
C TRP A 49 4.80 15.35 -17.54
N THR A 50 5.42 15.98 -18.54
CA THR A 50 6.04 17.29 -18.43
C THR A 50 5.06 18.36 -18.92
N ILE A 51 4.80 19.36 -18.09
CA ILE A 51 4.14 20.60 -18.45
C ILE A 51 5.22 21.54 -19.00
N LYS A 52 5.14 21.90 -20.28
CA LYS A 52 6.13 22.75 -20.95
C LYS A 52 6.01 24.18 -20.45
N ARG A 53 7.05 24.62 -19.75
CA ARG A 53 7.26 25.98 -19.23
C ARG A 53 8.70 26.09 -18.74
N ASP A 54 9.10 27.29 -18.35
CA ASP A 54 10.42 27.53 -17.76
C ASP A 54 10.26 28.23 -16.40
N PRO A 55 10.63 27.58 -15.27
CA PRO A 55 11.11 26.20 -15.17
C PRO A 55 10.01 25.14 -15.43
N PRO A 56 10.35 23.92 -15.88
CA PRO A 56 9.35 22.87 -16.17
C PRO A 56 8.60 22.43 -14.91
N SER A 57 7.39 21.91 -15.08
CA SER A 57 6.63 21.27 -14.00
C SER A 57 6.15 19.89 -14.44
N TYR A 58 5.83 19.02 -13.50
CA TYR A 58 5.61 17.60 -13.77
C TYR A 58 4.32 17.09 -13.13
N PHE A 59 3.60 16.23 -13.84
CA PHE A 59 2.62 15.33 -13.25
C PHE A 59 3.22 13.94 -13.11
N TYR A 60 2.93 13.29 -12.00
CA TYR A 60 3.33 11.92 -11.73
C TYR A 60 2.13 11.10 -11.24
N GLY A 61 1.89 9.97 -11.91
CA GLY A 61 0.81 9.04 -11.60
C GLY A 61 1.21 8.03 -10.53
N THR A 62 0.62 8.09 -9.34
CA THR A 62 0.82 7.15 -8.24
C THR A 62 -0.23 6.03 -8.23
N ILE A 63 0.03 4.96 -7.50
CA ILE A 63 -0.98 3.98 -7.12
C ILE A 63 -0.89 3.69 -5.62
N HIS A 64 -2.04 3.43 -5.01
CA HIS A 64 -2.19 3.30 -3.57
C HIS A 64 -1.76 1.93 -3.03
N VAL A 65 -0.49 1.62 -3.22
CA VAL A 65 0.14 0.34 -2.85
C VAL A 65 1.45 0.58 -2.13
N PRO A 66 1.99 -0.39 -1.36
CA PRO A 66 3.24 -0.22 -0.64
C PRO A 66 4.38 0.19 -1.58
N TYR A 67 5.09 1.28 -1.25
CA TYR A 67 6.11 1.85 -2.14
C TYR A 67 7.20 0.82 -2.54
N THR A 68 7.53 -0.11 -1.64
CA THR A 68 8.52 -1.17 -1.86
C THR A 68 8.15 -2.14 -2.98
N ARG A 69 6.89 -2.19 -3.41
CA ARG A 69 6.42 -3.05 -4.51
C ARG A 69 6.60 -2.41 -5.88
N VAL A 70 6.83 -1.10 -5.93
CA VAL A 70 6.84 -0.31 -7.17
C VAL A 70 8.10 0.53 -7.36
N TRP A 71 8.79 0.92 -6.28
CA TRP A 71 9.91 1.87 -6.30
C TRP A 71 11.06 1.49 -7.26
N ASP A 72 11.38 0.19 -7.31
CA ASP A 72 12.45 -0.33 -8.18
C ASP A 72 12.07 -0.28 -9.67
N TYR A 73 10.79 -0.14 -10.00
CA TYR A 73 10.27 -0.02 -11.38
C TYR A 73 10.01 1.43 -11.79
N ILE A 74 10.15 2.40 -10.89
CA ILE A 74 9.99 3.81 -11.21
C ILE A 74 11.26 4.30 -11.93
N PRO A 75 11.14 4.84 -13.16
CA PRO A 75 12.30 5.30 -13.93
C PRO A 75 13.08 6.43 -13.26
N ASP A 76 14.38 6.50 -13.52
CA ASP A 76 15.29 7.45 -12.88
C ASP A 76 14.95 8.90 -13.23
N ASN A 77 14.49 9.16 -14.46
CA ASN A 77 14.05 10.51 -14.86
C ASN A 77 12.83 10.99 -14.06
N SER A 78 11.98 10.08 -13.58
CA SER A 78 10.82 10.40 -12.74
C SER A 78 11.26 10.73 -11.32
N LYS A 79 12.22 9.97 -10.77
CA LYS A 79 12.86 10.27 -9.49
C LYS A 79 13.62 11.59 -9.54
N GLN A 80 14.30 11.87 -10.65
CA GLN A 80 15.02 13.10 -10.88
C GLN A 80 14.07 14.31 -10.97
N ALA A 81 12.94 14.18 -11.66
CA ALA A 81 11.93 15.25 -11.72
C ALA A 81 11.39 15.61 -10.33
N PHE A 82 11.15 14.59 -9.49
CA PHE A 82 10.82 14.79 -8.08
C PHE A 82 11.95 15.47 -7.31
N GLN A 83 13.20 15.08 -7.53
CA GLN A 83 14.37 15.64 -6.86
C GLN A 83 14.63 17.11 -7.22
N GLU A 84 14.46 17.50 -8.48
CA GLU A 84 14.72 18.87 -8.96
C GLU A 84 13.58 19.85 -8.65
N SER A 85 12.36 19.34 -8.48
CA SER A 85 11.20 20.18 -8.13
C SER A 85 11.24 20.62 -6.66
N ASN A 86 11.23 21.92 -6.39
CA ASN A 86 11.27 22.45 -5.02
C ASN A 86 9.91 22.44 -4.32
N ILE A 87 8.83 22.34 -5.10
CA ILE A 87 7.45 22.36 -4.61
C ILE A 87 6.76 21.09 -5.08
N VAL A 88 6.16 20.35 -4.15
CA VAL A 88 5.48 19.08 -4.43
C VAL A 88 4.04 19.19 -3.95
N TYR A 89 3.09 18.85 -4.80
CA TYR A 89 1.67 18.84 -4.47
C TYR A 89 1.12 17.42 -4.58
N PHE A 90 0.34 17.03 -3.58
CA PHE A 90 -0.38 15.78 -3.52
C PHE A 90 -1.89 16.03 -3.66
N GLU A 91 -2.68 14.96 -3.75
CA GLU A 91 -4.15 15.07 -3.67
C GLU A 91 -4.58 15.64 -2.32
N LEU A 92 -4.07 15.06 -1.23
CA LEU A 92 -4.28 15.49 0.15
C LEU A 92 -2.96 15.60 0.91
N ASP A 93 -2.96 16.42 1.95
CA ASP A 93 -1.87 16.50 2.90
C ASP A 93 -2.00 15.40 3.96
N LEU A 94 -1.38 14.24 3.70
CA LEU A 94 -1.41 13.12 4.62
C LEU A 94 -0.40 13.23 5.78
N THR A 95 0.40 14.30 5.83
CA THR A 95 1.34 14.55 6.94
C THR A 95 0.74 15.48 7.99
N ASP A 96 -0.22 16.33 7.59
CA ASP A 96 -1.04 17.15 8.47
C ASP A 96 -2.01 16.34 9.36
N PRO A 97 -1.86 16.39 10.70
CA PRO A 97 -2.77 15.73 11.64
C PRO A 97 -4.23 16.16 11.51
N TYR A 98 -4.51 17.42 11.12
CA TYR A 98 -5.88 17.91 10.96
C TYR A 98 -6.58 17.19 9.80
N THR A 99 -5.91 17.08 8.65
CA THR A 99 -6.39 16.30 7.51
C THR A 99 -6.71 14.86 7.88
N ILE A 100 -5.84 14.19 8.66
CA ILE A 100 -6.08 12.83 9.15
C ILE A 100 -7.31 12.75 10.08
N SER A 101 -7.44 13.69 11.00
CA SER A 101 -8.57 13.74 11.93
C SER A 101 -9.89 13.97 11.20
N ALA A 102 -9.91 14.87 10.22
CA ALA A 102 -11.08 15.15 9.40
C ALA A 102 -11.49 13.94 8.54
N LEU A 103 -10.52 13.24 7.92
CA LEU A 103 -10.77 11.98 7.20
C LEU A 103 -11.34 10.89 8.11
N THR A 104 -10.86 10.80 9.35
CA THR A 104 -11.37 9.83 10.32
C THR A 104 -12.82 10.17 10.71
N SER A 105 -13.08 11.45 10.95
CA SER A 105 -14.40 11.95 11.35
C SER A 105 -15.45 11.73 10.24
N CYS A 106 -15.07 11.92 8.98
CA CYS A 106 -15.99 11.77 7.85
C CYS A 106 -16.44 10.33 7.59
N GLN A 107 -15.75 9.34 8.18
CA GLN A 107 -16.12 7.93 8.12
C GLN A 107 -17.21 7.54 9.10
N LEU A 108 -17.48 8.37 10.11
CA LEU A 108 -18.35 8.04 11.22
C LEU A 108 -19.82 8.36 10.92
N LEU A 109 -20.71 7.55 11.50
CA LEU A 109 -22.12 7.87 11.63
C LEU A 109 -22.32 9.10 12.54
N PRO A 110 -23.46 9.81 12.40
CA PRO A 110 -23.86 10.85 13.35
C PRO A 110 -23.76 10.39 14.81
N GLN A 111 -23.59 11.34 15.73
CA GLN A 111 -23.52 11.01 17.15
C GLN A 111 -24.79 10.28 17.62
N GLY A 112 -24.63 9.25 18.44
CA GLY A 112 -25.74 8.43 18.94
C GLY A 112 -26.13 7.25 18.03
N GLU A 113 -25.83 7.28 16.74
CA GLU A 113 -26.17 6.18 15.81
C GLU A 113 -25.11 5.08 15.75
N ASN A 114 -25.54 3.85 15.49
CA ASN A 114 -24.66 2.70 15.27
C ASN A 114 -25.14 1.89 14.04
N LEU A 115 -24.24 1.13 13.41
CA LEU A 115 -24.56 0.27 12.28
C LEU A 115 -25.68 -0.73 12.54
N GLN A 116 -25.87 -1.19 13.77
CA GLN A 116 -27.00 -2.06 14.12
C GLN A 116 -28.37 -1.39 13.92
N ASP A 117 -28.43 -0.05 14.02
CA ASP A 117 -29.66 0.74 13.90
C ASP A 117 -29.97 1.05 12.43
N VAL A 118 -28.92 1.08 11.61
CA VAL A 118 -28.99 1.48 10.20
C VAL A 118 -29.08 0.27 9.27
N LEU A 119 -28.36 -0.81 9.54
CA LEU A 119 -28.28 -1.97 8.65
C LEU A 119 -29.42 -2.98 8.87
N PRO A 120 -29.88 -3.67 7.80
CA PRO A 120 -30.70 -4.86 7.95
C PRO A 120 -30.05 -5.90 8.87
N ARG A 121 -30.86 -6.54 9.73
CA ARG A 121 -30.39 -7.44 10.81
C ARG A 121 -29.55 -8.61 10.29
N ASP A 122 -29.82 -9.10 9.10
CA ASP A 122 -29.10 -10.20 8.46
C ASP A 122 -27.72 -9.75 7.95
N ILE A 123 -27.63 -8.58 7.29
CA ILE A 123 -26.38 -8.00 6.82
C ILE A 123 -25.47 -7.66 8.01
N TYR A 124 -26.02 -7.05 9.07
CA TYR A 124 -25.26 -6.76 10.28
C TYR A 124 -24.65 -8.03 10.89
N ARG A 125 -25.43 -9.11 11.01
CA ARG A 125 -24.96 -10.40 11.53
C ARG A 125 -23.88 -11.02 10.65
N ARG A 126 -24.03 -10.96 9.32
CA ARG A 126 -23.02 -11.47 8.37
C ARG A 126 -21.72 -10.69 8.45
N LEU A 127 -21.80 -9.37 8.50
CA LEU A 127 -20.66 -8.47 8.67
C LEU A 127 -19.91 -8.76 9.98
N LYS A 128 -20.64 -8.82 11.11
CA LYS A 128 -20.05 -9.14 12.42
C LYS A 128 -19.29 -10.47 12.40
N ARG A 129 -19.92 -11.53 11.90
CA ARG A 129 -19.29 -12.86 11.75
C ARG A 129 -18.07 -12.81 10.82
N HIS A 130 -18.09 -12.00 9.76
CA HIS A 130 -16.94 -11.84 8.88
C HIS A 130 -15.77 -11.14 9.59
N LEU A 131 -16.02 -10.08 10.35
CA LEU A 131 -14.98 -9.38 11.10
C LEU A 131 -14.40 -10.24 12.24
N GLU A 132 -15.23 -11.06 12.90
CA GLU A 132 -14.77 -12.06 13.88
C GLU A 132 -13.83 -13.09 13.24
N TYR A 133 -14.17 -13.58 12.04
CA TYR A 133 -13.28 -14.44 11.25
C TYR A 133 -11.96 -13.73 10.91
N VAL A 134 -12.00 -12.49 10.42
CA VAL A 134 -10.80 -11.72 10.09
C VAL A 134 -9.91 -11.55 11.32
N LYS A 135 -10.49 -11.24 12.48
CA LYS A 135 -9.75 -11.12 13.74
C LYS A 135 -9.06 -12.43 14.11
N LEU A 136 -9.73 -13.57 13.96
CA LEU A 136 -9.16 -14.90 14.20
C LEU A 136 -8.00 -15.21 13.25
N MET A 137 -8.13 -14.83 11.97
CA MET A 137 -7.11 -15.12 10.95
C MET A 137 -5.90 -14.19 10.98
N MET A 138 -6.06 -12.99 11.53
CA MET A 138 -5.04 -11.94 11.57
C MET A 138 -3.64 -12.45 11.98
N PRO A 139 -3.47 -13.26 13.06
CA PRO A 139 -2.15 -13.77 13.42
C PRO A 139 -1.50 -14.60 12.30
N SER A 140 -2.28 -15.40 11.57
CA SER A 140 -1.76 -16.26 10.49
C SER A 140 -1.41 -15.48 9.22
N TRP A 141 -2.10 -14.36 8.97
CA TRP A 141 -1.85 -13.50 7.82
C TRP A 141 -0.65 -12.55 8.03
N MET A 142 -0.31 -12.23 9.27
CA MET A 142 0.82 -11.35 9.59
C MET A 142 2.18 -12.00 9.33
N THR A 143 3.10 -11.21 8.80
CA THR A 143 4.48 -11.59 8.55
C THR A 143 5.35 -11.50 9.82
N PRO A 144 6.44 -12.29 9.90
CA PRO A 144 7.41 -12.17 11.00
C PRO A 144 8.03 -10.77 11.11
N ASP A 145 8.26 -10.10 9.98
CA ASP A 145 8.86 -8.77 9.94
C ASP A 145 7.92 -7.70 10.54
N GLN A 146 6.59 -7.84 10.40
CA GLN A 146 5.60 -6.97 11.07
C GLN A 146 5.64 -7.15 12.60
N ARG A 147 5.69 -8.40 13.07
CA ARG A 147 5.80 -8.70 14.51
C ARG A 147 7.10 -8.15 15.10
N GLY A 148 8.20 -8.29 14.37
CA GLY A 148 9.50 -7.72 14.76
C GLY A 148 9.53 -6.18 14.85
N LYS A 149 8.55 -5.49 14.23
CA LYS A 149 8.36 -4.04 14.35
C LYS A 149 7.38 -3.64 15.45
N GLY A 150 6.95 -4.58 16.31
CA GLY A 150 5.99 -4.32 17.39
C GLY A 150 4.53 -4.28 16.94
N LEU A 151 4.20 -4.75 15.73
CA LEU A 151 2.81 -4.89 15.30
C LEU A 151 2.27 -6.24 15.77
N TYR A 152 1.27 -6.20 16.65
CA TYR A 152 0.54 -7.38 17.12
C TYR A 152 -0.83 -7.49 16.44
N ALA A 153 -1.39 -8.71 16.36
CA ALA A 153 -2.62 -8.97 15.62
C ALA A 153 -3.81 -8.14 16.12
N ASP A 154 -4.04 -8.08 17.43
CA ASP A 154 -5.11 -7.27 18.01
C ASP A 154 -4.91 -5.78 17.77
N TYR A 155 -3.66 -5.31 17.87
CA TYR A 155 -3.32 -3.92 17.58
C TYR A 155 -3.61 -3.57 16.12
N LEU A 156 -3.17 -4.41 15.17
CA LEU A 156 -3.39 -4.23 13.75
C LEU A 156 -4.89 -4.30 13.40
N PHE A 157 -5.62 -5.26 13.96
CA PHE A 157 -7.06 -5.35 13.79
C PHE A 157 -7.77 -4.11 14.31
N ASN A 158 -7.48 -3.67 15.54
CA ASN A 158 -8.12 -2.49 16.14
C ASN A 158 -7.76 -1.20 15.39
N ALA A 159 -6.54 -1.10 14.83
CA ALA A 159 -6.15 0.06 14.04
C ALA A 159 -6.91 0.16 12.70
N ILE A 160 -7.36 -0.96 12.13
CA ILE A 160 -8.08 -0.98 10.85
C ILE A 160 -9.59 -0.99 11.07
N ALA A 161 -10.07 -1.94 11.88
CA ALA A 161 -11.47 -2.27 12.08
C ALA A 161 -11.99 -1.98 13.49
N GLY A 162 -11.19 -1.31 14.33
CA GLY A 162 -11.66 -0.81 15.63
C GLY A 162 -12.85 0.13 15.45
N ASN A 163 -13.82 0.02 16.35
CA ASN A 163 -15.05 0.82 16.33
C ASN A 163 -15.79 0.79 14.98
N TRP A 164 -15.70 -0.32 14.24
CA TRP A 164 -16.37 -0.47 12.94
C TRP A 164 -17.88 -0.21 13.03
N GLU A 165 -18.50 -0.55 14.17
CA GLU A 165 -19.90 -0.29 14.50
C GLU A 165 -20.31 1.19 14.40
N ARG A 166 -19.34 2.12 14.55
CA ARG A 166 -19.57 3.57 14.43
C ARG A 166 -19.32 4.11 13.03
N LYS A 167 -18.78 3.32 12.09
CA LYS A 167 -18.48 3.76 10.72
C LYS A 167 -19.75 3.72 9.87
N ARG A 168 -19.85 4.59 8.86
CA ARG A 168 -20.96 4.54 7.88
C ARG A 168 -20.84 3.27 7.04
N PRO A 169 -21.96 2.70 6.54
CA PRO A 169 -21.95 1.45 5.79
C PRO A 169 -21.00 1.41 4.57
N VAL A 170 -20.88 2.51 3.82
CA VAL A 170 -19.95 2.60 2.66
C VAL A 170 -18.49 2.43 3.07
N TRP A 171 -18.10 3.00 4.21
CA TRP A 171 -16.73 2.88 4.72
C TRP A 171 -16.43 1.50 5.27
N VAL A 172 -17.44 0.82 5.82
CA VAL A 172 -17.30 -0.58 6.20
C VAL A 172 -17.14 -1.49 4.99
N MET A 173 -17.88 -1.24 3.91
CA MET A 173 -17.70 -1.96 2.65
C MET A 173 -16.26 -1.84 2.15
N LEU A 174 -15.71 -0.61 2.06
CA LEU A 174 -14.32 -0.39 1.66
C LEU A 174 -13.33 -1.06 2.61
N MET A 175 -13.57 -0.95 3.92
CA MET A 175 -12.74 -1.58 4.94
C MET A 175 -12.69 -3.10 4.76
N VAL A 176 -13.85 -3.77 4.59
CA VAL A 176 -13.96 -5.22 4.38
C VAL A 176 -13.18 -5.67 3.14
N ASN A 177 -13.24 -4.91 2.04
CA ASN A 177 -12.46 -5.20 0.83
C ASN A 177 -10.93 -5.15 1.08
N SER A 178 -10.48 -4.40 2.08
CA SER A 178 -9.07 -4.20 2.41
C SER A 178 -8.54 -5.08 3.57
N LEU A 179 -9.36 -6.05 4.00
CA LEU A 179 -9.10 -6.97 5.11
C LEU A 179 -8.82 -8.41 4.62
N THR A 180 -8.07 -8.54 3.52
CA THR A 180 -7.63 -9.84 2.98
C THR A 180 -6.23 -10.23 3.48
N GLU A 181 -5.86 -11.51 3.35
CA GLU A 181 -4.50 -11.97 3.66
C GLU A 181 -3.42 -11.16 2.92
N ALA A 182 -3.63 -10.86 1.64
CA ALA A 182 -2.68 -10.12 0.81
C ALA A 182 -2.50 -8.68 1.33
N ASP A 183 -3.60 -8.00 1.68
CA ASP A 183 -3.55 -6.64 2.22
C ASP A 183 -2.85 -6.62 3.58
N ILE A 184 -3.20 -7.55 4.47
CA ILE A 184 -2.64 -7.63 5.82
C ILE A 184 -1.13 -7.86 5.79
N LYS A 185 -0.62 -8.72 4.89
CA LYS A 185 0.84 -8.95 4.75
C LYS A 185 1.64 -7.70 4.45
N THR A 186 1.02 -6.68 3.87
CA THR A 186 1.70 -5.45 3.46
C THR A 186 1.53 -4.26 4.42
N ARG A 187 0.64 -4.36 5.41
CA ARG A 187 0.43 -3.32 6.42
C ARG A 187 1.73 -3.04 7.20
N GLY A 188 1.95 -1.79 7.61
CA GLY A 188 3.24 -1.40 8.22
C GLY A 188 4.29 -0.91 7.22
N VAL A 189 3.97 -0.91 5.93
CA VAL A 189 4.77 -0.28 4.87
C VAL A 189 3.98 0.93 4.32
N PRO A 190 4.60 2.12 4.23
CA PRO A 190 3.94 3.28 3.62
C PRO A 190 3.51 2.99 2.17
N VAL A 191 2.34 3.49 1.79
CA VAL A 191 1.94 3.55 0.38
C VAL A 191 2.79 4.58 -0.38
N LEU A 192 2.86 4.46 -1.71
CA LEU A 192 3.71 5.32 -2.54
C LEU A 192 3.45 6.83 -2.31
N ASP A 193 2.19 7.23 -2.20
CA ASP A 193 1.77 8.62 -1.99
C ASP A 193 2.34 9.20 -0.69
N LEU A 194 2.15 8.48 0.41
CA LEU A 194 2.66 8.87 1.73
C LEU A 194 4.19 8.82 1.77
N TYR A 195 4.80 7.83 1.11
CA TYR A 195 6.26 7.75 1.01
C TYR A 195 6.85 8.98 0.31
N LEU A 196 6.26 9.40 -0.82
CA LEU A 196 6.68 10.60 -1.54
C LEU A 196 6.50 11.87 -0.70
N ALA A 197 5.40 11.98 0.05
CA ALA A 197 5.17 13.11 0.96
C ALA A 197 6.22 13.18 2.07
N GLN A 198 6.51 12.05 2.72
CA GLN A 198 7.55 11.94 3.75
C GLN A 198 8.94 12.26 3.18
N GLU A 199 9.23 11.81 1.95
CA GLU A 199 10.49 12.08 1.28
C GLU A 199 10.63 13.56 0.90
N ALA A 200 9.54 14.20 0.49
CA ALA A 200 9.52 15.64 0.22
C ALA A 200 9.83 16.45 1.49
N GLU A 201 9.23 16.10 2.64
CA GLU A 201 9.55 16.70 3.94
C GLU A 201 11.01 16.46 4.34
N ARG A 202 11.49 15.22 4.19
CA ARG A 202 12.90 14.85 4.47
C ARG A 202 13.88 15.69 3.65
N MET A 203 13.52 16.00 2.41
CA MET A 203 14.28 16.85 1.49
C MET A 203 14.03 18.36 1.70
N ARG A 204 13.21 18.75 2.68
CA ARG A 204 12.81 20.15 2.96
C ARG A 204 12.17 20.86 1.75
N LYS A 205 11.45 20.11 0.91
CA LYS A 205 10.65 20.66 -0.17
C LYS A 205 9.39 21.31 0.42
N ARG A 206 8.81 22.28 -0.30
CA ARG A 206 7.49 22.80 0.07
C ARG A 206 6.44 21.80 -0.39
N THR A 207 5.59 21.33 0.52
CA THR A 207 4.49 20.43 0.22
C THR A 207 3.16 21.18 0.20
N GLY A 208 2.18 20.65 -0.55
CA GLY A 208 0.81 21.17 -0.58
C GLY A 208 -0.19 20.13 -1.04
N ALA A 209 -1.47 20.46 -0.93
CA ALA A 209 -2.58 19.61 -1.35
C ALA A 209 -3.46 20.35 -2.37
N VAL A 210 -3.89 19.64 -3.42
CA VAL A 210 -4.78 20.19 -4.44
C VAL A 210 -6.25 20.01 -4.07
N GLU A 211 -6.57 19.06 -3.20
CA GLU A 211 -7.94 18.76 -2.79
C GLU A 211 -8.18 19.02 -1.31
N LYS A 212 -9.46 19.01 -0.93
CA LYS A 212 -9.91 19.12 0.45
C LYS A 212 -10.48 17.79 0.94
N VAL A 213 -10.50 17.59 2.25
CA VAL A 213 -11.02 16.37 2.86
C VAL A 213 -12.48 16.11 2.49
N GLU A 214 -13.30 17.15 2.46
CA GLU A 214 -14.72 17.07 2.12
C GLU A 214 -14.92 16.52 0.70
N GLU A 215 -14.01 16.85 -0.22
CA GLU A 215 -14.07 16.43 -1.62
C GLU A 215 -13.76 14.94 -1.81
N GLN A 216 -13.12 14.32 -0.82
CA GLN A 216 -12.87 12.87 -0.77
C GLN A 216 -14.01 12.12 -0.06
N CYS A 217 -14.58 12.73 0.98
CA CYS A 217 -15.59 12.09 1.80
C CYS A 217 -17.00 12.16 1.20
N HIS A 218 -17.38 13.31 0.61
CA HIS A 218 -18.74 13.49 0.08
C HIS A 218 -19.12 12.52 -1.03
N PRO A 219 -18.26 12.22 -2.03
CA PRO A 219 -18.56 11.21 -3.02
C PRO A 219 -18.95 9.86 -2.42
N LEU A 220 -18.21 9.40 -1.40
CA LEU A 220 -18.48 8.11 -0.75
C LEU A 220 -19.77 8.16 0.07
N ASN A 221 -20.01 9.27 0.78
CA ASN A 221 -21.19 9.45 1.62
C ASN A 221 -22.47 9.83 0.84
N GLY A 222 -22.37 10.13 -0.46
CA GLY A 222 -23.48 10.60 -1.31
C GLY A 222 -24.27 9.49 -2.03
N LEU A 223 -23.85 8.23 -1.92
CA LEU A 223 -24.63 7.10 -2.45
C LEU A 223 -26.00 6.98 -1.75
N ASN A 224 -27.01 6.55 -2.52
CA ASN A 224 -28.30 6.22 -1.93
C ASN A 224 -28.17 5.05 -0.96
N PHE A 225 -28.92 5.09 0.15
CA PHE A 225 -28.90 4.05 1.15
C PHE A 225 -29.13 2.64 0.56
N SER A 226 -30.08 2.49 -0.38
CA SER A 226 -30.32 1.21 -1.07
C SER A 226 -29.10 0.71 -1.86
N GLN A 227 -28.40 1.61 -2.55
CA GLN A 227 -27.17 1.31 -3.29
C GLN A 227 -26.05 0.87 -2.34
N VAL A 228 -25.92 1.52 -1.18
CA VAL A 228 -24.92 1.14 -0.18
C VAL A 228 -25.22 -0.23 0.42
N ILE A 229 -26.48 -0.54 0.72
CA ILE A 229 -26.90 -1.85 1.20
C ILE A 229 -26.62 -2.93 0.15
N PHE A 230 -26.97 -2.68 -1.11
CA PHE A 230 -26.64 -3.56 -2.23
C PHE A 230 -25.14 -3.83 -2.31
N ALA A 231 -24.32 -2.77 -2.33
CA ALA A 231 -22.88 -2.89 -2.48
C ALA A 231 -22.23 -3.65 -1.30
N LEU A 232 -22.63 -3.35 -0.05
CA LEU A 232 -22.15 -4.07 1.13
C LEU A 232 -22.57 -5.55 1.10
N ASN A 233 -23.79 -5.86 0.69
CA ASN A 233 -24.26 -7.24 0.55
C ASN A 233 -23.41 -8.02 -0.45
N GLN A 234 -23.16 -7.44 -1.63
CA GLN A 234 -22.33 -8.05 -2.67
C GLN A 234 -20.87 -8.22 -2.21
N THR A 235 -20.30 -7.24 -1.50
CA THR A 235 -18.98 -7.36 -0.88
C THR A 235 -18.92 -8.53 0.11
N LEU A 236 -19.91 -8.68 0.99
CA LEU A 236 -19.94 -9.79 1.95
C LEU A 236 -20.09 -11.15 1.25
N LEU A 237 -20.93 -11.23 0.20
CA LEU A 237 -21.06 -12.44 -0.61
C LEU A 237 -19.72 -12.81 -1.26
N GLN A 238 -19.02 -11.84 -1.84
CA GLN A 238 -17.70 -12.06 -2.45
C GLN A 238 -16.70 -12.59 -1.42
N GLN A 239 -16.62 -11.98 -0.24
CA GLN A 239 -15.73 -12.43 0.83
C GLN A 239 -16.12 -13.81 1.38
N GLU A 240 -17.40 -14.13 1.44
CA GLU A 240 -17.90 -15.46 1.80
C GLU A 240 -17.47 -16.51 0.76
N SER A 241 -17.63 -16.22 -0.53
CA SER A 241 -17.19 -17.09 -1.62
C SER A 241 -15.67 -17.30 -1.67
N LEU A 242 -14.88 -16.25 -1.39
CA LEU A 242 -13.43 -16.35 -1.32
C LEU A 242 -12.98 -17.29 -0.21
N ARG A 243 -13.59 -17.20 0.98
CA ARG A 243 -13.30 -18.10 2.09
C ARG A 243 -13.70 -19.54 1.82
N ALA A 244 -14.78 -19.74 1.07
CA ALA A 244 -15.21 -21.06 0.63
C ALA A 244 -14.35 -21.62 -0.52
N GLY A 245 -13.39 -20.85 -1.05
CA GLY A 245 -12.56 -21.24 -2.20
C GLY A 245 -13.35 -21.38 -3.51
N SER A 246 -14.56 -20.82 -3.57
CA SER A 246 -15.51 -21.04 -4.68
C SER A 246 -15.37 -20.05 -5.85
N VAL A 247 -14.62 -18.96 -5.67
CA VAL A 247 -14.48 -17.89 -6.67
C VAL A 247 -13.04 -17.39 -6.68
N GLN A 248 -12.46 -17.21 -7.88
CA GLN A 248 -11.25 -16.42 -8.09
C GLN A 248 -11.64 -14.96 -8.38
N VAL A 249 -10.98 -14.01 -7.72
CA VAL A 249 -11.20 -12.57 -8.00
C VAL A 249 -10.60 -12.26 -9.37
N PRO A 250 -11.36 -11.63 -10.29
CA PRO A 250 -10.89 -11.37 -11.65
C PRO A 250 -9.77 -10.32 -11.73
N TYR A 251 -9.68 -9.43 -10.73
CA TYR A 251 -8.66 -8.40 -10.62
C TYR A 251 -8.28 -8.19 -9.16
N THR A 252 -6.97 -8.17 -8.89
CA THR A 252 -6.41 -8.02 -7.54
C THR A 252 -5.44 -6.84 -7.49
N THR A 253 -5.12 -6.38 -6.27
CA THR A 253 -4.03 -5.42 -6.03
C THR A 253 -2.70 -5.87 -6.66
N GLU A 254 -2.46 -7.19 -6.74
CA GLU A 254 -1.28 -7.75 -7.40
C GLU A 254 -1.30 -7.53 -8.92
N ASP A 255 -2.47 -7.62 -9.55
CA ASP A 255 -2.63 -7.29 -10.96
C ASP A 255 -2.38 -5.79 -11.19
N LEU A 256 -2.92 -4.91 -10.34
CA LEU A 256 -2.65 -3.47 -10.41
C LEU A 256 -1.15 -3.16 -10.31
N ILE A 257 -0.47 -3.73 -9.31
CA ILE A 257 1.00 -3.56 -9.13
C ILE A 257 1.73 -4.04 -10.37
N ARG A 258 1.33 -5.20 -10.91
CA ARG A 258 1.93 -5.76 -12.11
C ARG A 258 1.74 -4.85 -13.31
N HIS A 259 0.52 -4.39 -13.58
CA HIS A 259 0.25 -3.50 -14.71
C HIS A 259 0.98 -2.16 -14.57
N TYR A 260 1.07 -1.61 -13.37
CA TYR A 260 1.86 -0.41 -13.09
C TYR A 260 3.36 -0.62 -13.34
N ASN A 261 3.94 -1.68 -12.78
CA ASN A 261 5.37 -1.98 -12.93
C ASN A 261 5.75 -2.35 -14.38
N CYS A 262 4.82 -3.00 -15.09
CA CYS A 262 4.98 -3.33 -16.51
C CYS A 262 4.66 -2.15 -17.43
N GLY A 263 3.99 -1.11 -16.90
CA GLY A 263 3.62 0.07 -17.64
C GLY A 263 2.54 -0.11 -18.67
N ASP A 264 1.65 -1.05 -18.44
CA ASP A 264 0.42 -1.09 -19.20
C ASP A 264 -0.41 0.13 -18.83
N LEU A 265 -0.59 1.08 -19.75
CA LEU A 265 -1.39 2.30 -19.56
C LEU A 265 -2.90 2.05 -19.77
N ASN A 266 -3.35 0.79 -19.74
CA ASN A 266 -4.75 0.46 -19.94
C ASN A 266 -5.64 1.12 -18.88
N SER A 267 -6.38 2.13 -19.34
CA SER A 267 -7.23 2.94 -18.48
C SER A 267 -8.30 2.13 -17.74
N VAL A 268 -8.70 0.96 -18.25
CA VAL A 268 -9.69 0.08 -17.60
C VAL A 268 -9.16 -0.38 -16.23
N ILE A 269 -7.88 -0.71 -16.14
CA ILE A 269 -7.25 -1.28 -14.94
C ILE A 269 -7.17 -0.23 -13.83
N PHE A 270 -6.72 0.98 -14.17
CA PHE A 270 -6.63 2.08 -13.20
C PHE A 270 -7.98 2.73 -12.88
N LYS A 271 -8.99 2.59 -13.75
CA LYS A 271 -10.36 3.06 -13.47
C LYS A 271 -11.08 2.18 -12.45
N HIS A 272 -10.71 0.90 -12.34
CA HIS A 272 -11.38 -0.04 -11.45
C HIS A 272 -10.82 -0.03 -10.02
N ASP A 273 -9.51 0.10 -9.81
CA ASP A 273 -8.91 -0.01 -8.47
C ASP A 273 -8.57 1.32 -7.76
N THR A 274 -8.48 2.45 -8.47
CA THR A 274 -8.16 3.73 -7.80
C THR A 274 -9.22 4.17 -6.79
N SER A 275 -10.42 3.60 -6.86
CA SER A 275 -11.53 3.93 -5.96
C SER A 275 -11.76 2.92 -4.83
N GLN A 276 -11.10 1.74 -4.83
CA GLN A 276 -11.36 0.62 -3.91
C GLN A 276 -12.83 0.13 -3.87
N VAL A 277 -13.64 0.54 -4.86
CA VAL A 277 -15.06 0.19 -4.96
C VAL A 277 -15.21 -1.19 -5.63
N PRO A 278 -16.12 -2.07 -5.16
CA PRO A 278 -16.35 -3.37 -5.78
C PRO A 278 -16.77 -3.24 -7.25
N ASN A 279 -16.16 -4.06 -8.13
CA ASN A 279 -16.62 -4.22 -9.50
C ASN A 279 -17.61 -5.39 -9.60
N PHE A 280 -18.84 -5.10 -10.00
CA PHE A 280 -19.94 -6.07 -10.05
C PHE A 280 -20.07 -6.78 -11.41
N LYS A 281 -19.21 -6.50 -12.40
CA LYS A 281 -19.37 -7.00 -13.78
C LYS A 281 -19.29 -8.52 -13.96
N ASN A 282 -18.64 -9.25 -13.05
CA ASN A 282 -18.39 -10.69 -13.21
C ASN A 282 -19.27 -11.57 -12.30
N VAL A 283 -20.24 -10.98 -11.61
CA VAL A 283 -21.26 -11.74 -10.88
C VAL A 283 -22.47 -11.89 -11.81
N THR A 284 -23.03 -13.10 -11.93
CA THR A 284 -24.31 -13.32 -12.62
C THR A 284 -25.42 -12.71 -11.76
N LEU A 285 -25.58 -11.39 -11.89
CA LEU A 285 -26.58 -10.63 -11.17
C LEU A 285 -27.93 -10.70 -11.90
N PRO A 286 -29.05 -10.75 -11.17
CA PRO A 286 -30.37 -10.48 -11.76
C PRO A 286 -30.37 -9.14 -12.51
N PRO A 287 -31.21 -8.95 -13.55
CA PRO A 287 -31.22 -7.72 -14.35
C PRO A 287 -31.37 -6.43 -13.53
N SER A 288 -32.19 -6.44 -12.46
CA SER A 288 -32.36 -5.30 -11.56
C SER A 288 -31.09 -4.94 -10.77
N GLU A 289 -30.31 -5.93 -10.38
CA GLU A 289 -29.04 -5.76 -9.67
C GLU A 289 -27.93 -5.28 -10.62
N GLN A 290 -27.96 -5.70 -11.89
CA GLN A 290 -27.04 -5.19 -12.91
C GLN A 290 -27.22 -3.68 -13.14
N VAL A 291 -28.47 -3.20 -13.19
CA VAL A 291 -28.75 -1.76 -13.31
C VAL A 291 -28.21 -1.00 -12.10
N THR A 292 -28.49 -1.50 -10.88
CA THR A 292 -27.99 -0.88 -9.64
C THR A 292 -26.46 -0.81 -9.61
N ALA A 293 -25.79 -1.89 -10.02
CA ALA A 293 -24.33 -1.93 -10.14
C ALA A 293 -23.78 -0.92 -11.16
N GLN A 294 -24.43 -0.77 -12.32
CA GLN A 294 -24.04 0.19 -13.35
C GLN A 294 -24.25 1.64 -12.89
N GLU A 295 -25.31 1.93 -12.16
CA GLU A 295 -25.57 3.24 -11.58
C GLU A 295 -24.48 3.62 -10.57
N ILE A 296 -24.08 2.69 -9.70
CA ILE A 296 -23.01 2.89 -8.72
C ILE A 296 -21.66 3.16 -9.43
N ASP A 297 -21.31 2.36 -10.45
CA ASP A 297 -20.10 2.54 -11.25
C ASP A 297 -20.08 3.91 -11.95
N SER A 298 -21.21 4.28 -12.58
CA SER A 298 -21.38 5.58 -13.23
C SER A 298 -21.25 6.75 -12.25
N TYR A 299 -21.89 6.65 -11.08
CA TYR A 299 -21.81 7.65 -10.03
C TYR A 299 -20.37 7.85 -9.54
N PHE A 300 -19.67 6.77 -9.18
CA PHE A 300 -18.29 6.89 -8.72
C PHE A 300 -17.35 7.38 -9.80
N ARG A 301 -17.56 6.97 -11.06
CA ARG A 301 -16.78 7.49 -12.19
C ARG A 301 -16.97 8.99 -12.37
N GLN A 302 -18.20 9.47 -12.22
CA GLN A 302 -18.50 10.90 -12.31
C GLN A 302 -17.88 11.68 -11.14
N GLU A 303 -18.05 11.21 -9.90
CA GLU A 303 -17.61 11.94 -8.70
C GLU A 303 -16.10 11.82 -8.45
N LEU A 304 -15.54 10.61 -8.54
CA LEU A 304 -14.15 10.31 -8.16
C LEU A 304 -13.14 10.56 -9.29
N ILE A 305 -13.59 10.62 -10.55
CA ILE A 305 -12.68 10.88 -11.69
C ILE A 305 -13.05 12.20 -12.36
N TYR A 306 -14.23 12.32 -12.96
CA TYR A 306 -14.50 13.45 -13.85
C TYR A 306 -14.63 14.80 -13.13
N LYS A 307 -15.44 14.89 -12.08
CA LYS A 307 -15.57 16.11 -11.30
C LYS A 307 -14.26 16.46 -10.57
N ARG A 308 -13.54 15.46 -10.06
CA ARG A 308 -12.22 15.65 -9.44
C ARG A 308 -11.20 16.18 -10.45
N ASN A 309 -11.06 15.57 -11.63
CA ASN A 309 -10.15 16.03 -12.68
C ASN A 309 -10.38 17.49 -13.07
N GLU A 310 -11.64 17.90 -13.22
CA GLU A 310 -12.00 19.28 -13.57
C GLU A 310 -11.58 20.28 -12.46
N ARG A 311 -11.80 19.94 -11.18
CA ARG A 311 -11.36 20.76 -10.05
C ARG A 311 -9.84 20.79 -9.92
N MET A 312 -9.19 19.62 -9.97
CA MET A 312 -7.74 19.48 -9.86
C MET A 312 -7.03 20.25 -10.98
N GLY A 313 -7.46 20.10 -12.23
CA GLY A 313 -6.85 20.81 -13.35
C GLY A 313 -6.98 22.34 -13.24
N LYS A 314 -8.11 22.86 -12.76
CA LYS A 314 -8.28 24.30 -12.49
C LYS A 314 -7.38 24.81 -11.39
N ARG A 315 -7.21 24.05 -10.30
CA ARG A 315 -6.33 24.41 -9.19
C ARG A 315 -4.85 24.32 -9.56
N VAL A 316 -4.47 23.30 -10.31
CA VAL A 316 -3.11 23.19 -10.86
C VAL A 316 -2.82 24.38 -11.76
N LYS A 317 -3.74 24.75 -12.66
CA LYS A 317 -3.60 25.99 -13.46
C LYS A 317 -3.34 27.20 -12.57
N ALA A 318 -4.17 27.41 -11.55
CA ALA A 318 -4.04 28.57 -10.66
C ALA A 318 -2.67 28.60 -9.96
N LEU A 319 -2.19 27.46 -9.45
CA LEU A 319 -0.86 27.34 -8.84
C LEU A 319 0.27 27.65 -9.83
N LEU A 320 0.12 27.19 -11.08
CA LEU A 320 1.08 27.44 -12.15
C LEU A 320 1.12 28.92 -12.55
N GLU A 321 -0.01 29.64 -12.53
CA GLU A 321 -0.13 31.07 -12.83
C GLU A 321 0.36 31.96 -11.68
N GLU A 322 0.05 31.59 -10.44
CA GLU A 322 0.47 32.32 -9.23
C GLU A 322 1.99 32.29 -9.02
N HIS A 323 2.64 31.22 -9.51
CA HIS A 323 4.06 30.99 -9.34
C HIS A 323 4.75 30.69 -10.68
N PRO A 324 4.89 31.69 -11.58
CA PRO A 324 5.44 31.51 -12.92
C PRO A 324 6.92 31.08 -12.92
N ASP A 325 7.67 31.45 -11.89
CA ASP A 325 9.12 31.21 -11.74
C ASP A 325 9.44 29.91 -10.97
N LYS A 326 8.42 29.11 -10.62
CA LYS A 326 8.60 27.89 -9.81
C LYS A 326 8.32 26.61 -10.60
N SER A 327 9.06 25.57 -10.24
CA SER A 327 8.86 24.20 -10.72
C SER A 327 8.04 23.41 -9.71
N PHE A 328 7.04 22.71 -10.21
CA PHE A 328 6.12 21.89 -9.42
C PHE A 328 6.22 20.41 -9.80
N PHE A 329 6.07 19.54 -8.80
CA PHE A 329 5.82 18.13 -8.99
C PHE A 329 4.46 17.76 -8.38
N PHE A 330 3.50 17.40 -9.23
CA PHE A 330 2.15 17.00 -8.82
C PHE A 330 2.05 15.47 -8.82
N ALA A 331 1.91 14.85 -7.64
CA ALA A 331 1.77 13.41 -7.49
C ALA A 331 0.30 13.06 -7.18
N PHE A 332 -0.41 12.56 -8.19
CA PHE A 332 -1.83 12.17 -8.11
C PHE A 332 -1.99 10.72 -8.56
N GLY A 333 -3.10 10.08 -8.20
CA GLY A 333 -3.44 8.73 -8.64
C GLY A 333 -3.42 8.62 -10.17
N ALA A 334 -2.82 7.56 -10.69
CA ALA A 334 -2.62 7.33 -12.11
C ALA A 334 -3.93 7.38 -12.92
N GLY A 335 -5.07 7.03 -12.30
CA GLY A 335 -6.39 7.14 -12.89
C GLY A 335 -6.77 8.55 -13.38
N HIS A 336 -6.17 9.61 -12.80
CA HIS A 336 -6.41 11.01 -13.18
C HIS A 336 -5.72 11.41 -14.50
N PHE A 337 -4.80 10.59 -15.01
CA PHE A 337 -4.01 10.85 -16.21
C PHE A 337 -4.37 9.94 -17.40
N LEU A 338 -5.19 8.90 -17.18
CA LEU A 338 -5.44 7.86 -18.18
C LEU A 338 -6.87 7.89 -18.73
N GLY A 339 -6.98 7.78 -20.06
CA GLY A 339 -8.24 7.83 -20.79
C GLY A 339 -8.65 9.24 -21.17
N ASN A 340 -9.96 9.49 -21.18
CA ASN A 340 -10.55 10.77 -21.57
C ASN A 340 -10.94 11.60 -20.34
N ASN A 341 -11.00 12.92 -20.51
CA ASN A 341 -11.36 13.90 -19.48
C ASN A 341 -10.39 13.88 -18.28
N THR A 342 -9.10 13.73 -18.58
CA THR A 342 -8.01 13.70 -17.59
C THR A 342 -7.64 15.10 -17.13
N VAL A 343 -6.87 15.21 -16.04
CA VAL A 343 -6.26 16.48 -15.59
C VAL A 343 -5.43 17.10 -16.72
N ILE A 344 -4.72 16.27 -17.49
CA ILE A 344 -3.96 16.68 -18.68
C ILE A 344 -4.88 17.33 -19.72
N ASN A 345 -6.04 16.75 -20.01
CA ASN A 345 -6.99 17.35 -20.96
C ASN A 345 -7.51 18.69 -20.46
N VAL A 346 -7.75 18.84 -19.15
CA VAL A 346 -8.17 20.12 -18.55
C VAL A 346 -7.10 21.18 -18.77
N LEU A 347 -5.82 20.89 -18.47
CA LEU A 347 -4.73 21.83 -18.69
C LEU A 347 -4.52 22.18 -20.17
N ARG A 348 -4.60 21.20 -21.07
CA ARG A 348 -4.49 21.44 -22.52
C ARG A 348 -5.58 22.37 -23.04
N ARG A 349 -6.82 22.23 -22.56
CA ARG A 349 -7.91 23.19 -22.87
C ARG A 349 -7.63 24.60 -22.36
N GLN A 350 -6.76 24.75 -21.37
CA GLN A 350 -6.35 26.03 -20.79
C GLN A 350 -5.07 26.58 -21.45
N GLY A 351 -4.58 25.97 -22.54
CA GLY A 351 -3.43 26.45 -23.30
C GLY A 351 -2.08 25.92 -22.86
N TYR A 352 -2.02 25.02 -21.88
CA TYR A 352 -0.76 24.38 -21.48
C TYR A 352 -0.42 23.21 -22.38
N GLU A 353 0.82 23.15 -22.84
CA GLU A 353 1.36 21.98 -23.50
C GLU A 353 1.85 20.99 -22.43
N VAL A 354 1.29 19.78 -22.47
CA VAL A 354 1.61 18.72 -21.51
C VAL A 354 1.88 17.44 -22.29
N GLU A 355 3.07 16.87 -22.13
CA GLU A 355 3.53 15.71 -22.88
C GLU A 355 3.91 14.57 -21.96
N HIS A 356 3.61 13.33 -22.37
CA HIS A 356 4.14 12.16 -21.69
C HIS A 356 5.67 12.16 -21.81
N THR A 357 6.36 11.84 -20.72
CA THR A 357 7.82 11.78 -20.68
C THR A 357 8.23 10.31 -20.58
N PRO A 358 8.61 9.67 -21.68
CA PRO A 358 9.06 8.27 -21.70
C PRO A 358 10.20 8.02 -20.73
N ALA A 359 10.33 6.77 -20.28
CA ALA A 359 11.44 6.39 -19.44
C ALA A 359 12.77 6.53 -20.20
N GLY A 360 13.83 6.94 -19.48
CA GLY A 360 15.15 7.19 -20.08
C GLY A 360 15.28 8.48 -20.88
N GLN A 361 14.20 9.23 -21.17
CA GLN A 361 14.32 10.57 -21.72
C GLN A 361 14.90 11.50 -20.63
N PRO A 362 16.00 12.23 -20.91
CA PRO A 362 16.55 13.21 -19.97
C PRO A 362 15.54 14.33 -19.71
N ILE A 363 15.42 14.75 -18.46
CA ILE A 363 14.66 15.94 -18.09
C ILE A 363 15.55 17.19 -18.18
N LYS A 364 14.94 18.35 -18.48
CA LYS A 364 15.65 19.64 -18.52
C LYS A 364 16.14 19.98 -17.12
N HIS A 365 17.45 19.93 -16.90
CA HIS A 365 18.07 20.31 -15.63
C HIS A 365 17.81 21.77 -15.31
N LEU A 366 17.38 22.02 -14.07
CA LEU A 366 17.31 23.38 -13.53
C LEU A 366 18.70 23.88 -13.14
N PRO A 367 19.21 25.00 -13.71
CA PRO A 367 20.58 25.49 -13.48
C PRO A 367 20.95 25.82 -12.02
N HIS A 368 19.98 25.80 -11.10
CA HIS A 368 20.16 26.25 -9.72
C HIS A 368 20.42 25.15 -8.69
N LEU A 369 20.53 23.89 -9.10
CA LEU A 369 20.90 22.78 -8.20
C LEU A 369 22.21 22.12 -8.65
N LEU A 370 23.28 22.91 -8.73
CA LEU A 370 24.64 22.37 -8.61
C LEU A 370 24.82 21.87 -7.17
N PHE A 371 24.28 20.69 -6.87
CA PHE A 371 24.77 19.92 -5.74
C PHE A 371 26.22 19.48 -6.05
N PRO A 372 27.12 19.45 -5.06
CA PRO A 372 28.49 19.01 -5.27
C PRO A 372 28.54 17.64 -5.96
N PRO A 373 29.49 17.40 -6.89
CA PRO A 373 29.65 16.15 -7.63
C PRO A 373 29.62 14.88 -6.75
N ASP A 374 30.02 15.03 -5.48
CA ASP A 374 30.09 13.96 -4.50
C ASP A 374 28.72 13.42 -4.06
N SER A 375 27.61 14.12 -4.35
CA SER A 375 26.25 13.74 -3.90
C SER A 375 25.73 12.49 -4.62
N LEU A 376 25.98 12.40 -5.92
CA LEU A 376 25.66 11.24 -6.77
C LEU A 376 26.57 10.05 -6.41
N GLU A 377 27.84 10.31 -6.14
CA GLU A 377 28.79 9.29 -5.71
C GLU A 377 28.46 8.75 -4.31
N LEU A 378 27.94 9.59 -3.41
CA LEU A 378 27.45 9.20 -2.09
C LEU A 378 26.18 8.35 -2.17
N LEU A 379 25.28 8.64 -3.13
CA LEU A 379 24.09 7.82 -3.40
C LEU A 379 24.47 6.46 -3.98
N GLU A 380 25.36 6.40 -4.98
CA GLU A 380 25.87 5.12 -5.47
C GLU A 380 26.59 4.33 -4.36
N LYS A 381 27.39 5.00 -3.51
CA LYS A 381 28.03 4.37 -2.36
C LYS A 381 27.01 3.89 -1.33
N ALA A 382 25.91 4.62 -1.11
CA ALA A 382 24.82 4.23 -0.21
C ALA A 382 24.03 3.04 -0.76
N GLU A 383 23.70 3.02 -2.05
CA GLU A 383 23.04 1.92 -2.74
C GLU A 383 23.90 0.66 -2.75
N ARG A 384 25.19 0.78 -3.09
CA ARG A 384 26.15 -0.34 -3.03
C ARG A 384 26.29 -0.88 -1.60
N LYS A 385 26.26 -0.02 -0.57
CA LYS A 385 26.24 -0.43 0.84
C LYS A 385 24.92 -1.12 1.21
N MET A 386 23.78 -0.65 0.72
CA MET A 386 22.47 -1.29 0.94
C MET A 386 22.39 -2.67 0.26
N LEU A 387 22.84 -2.80 -0.99
CA LEU A 387 22.92 -4.10 -1.68
C LEU A 387 23.84 -5.09 -0.98
N LYS A 388 25.02 -4.63 -0.52
CA LYS A 388 25.94 -5.46 0.28
C LYS A 388 25.32 -5.88 1.63
N LYS A 389 24.58 -4.99 2.29
CA LYS A 389 23.84 -5.28 3.53
C LYS A 389 22.70 -6.27 3.29
N LYS A 390 21.96 -6.16 2.19
CA LYS A 390 20.89 -7.08 1.78
C LYS A 390 21.44 -8.49 1.50
N ARG A 391 22.59 -8.58 0.80
CA ARG A 391 23.32 -9.85 0.58
C ARG A 391 23.84 -10.47 1.89
N ARG A 392 24.48 -9.70 2.77
CA ARG A 392 24.93 -10.18 4.10
C ARG A 392 23.77 -10.63 4.97
N ASN A 393 22.65 -9.90 5.00
CA ASN A 393 21.47 -10.28 5.78
C ASN A 393 20.79 -11.53 5.22
N LYS A 394 20.81 -11.76 3.90
CA LYS A 394 20.32 -13.01 3.28
C LYS A 394 21.18 -14.21 3.70
N GLN A 395 22.51 -14.08 3.70
CA GLN A 395 23.43 -15.10 4.22
C GLN A 395 23.31 -15.29 5.75
N LYS A 396 23.11 -14.22 6.52
CA LYS A 396 22.91 -14.29 7.98
C LYS A 396 21.57 -14.94 8.36
N LYS A 397 20.48 -14.68 7.61
CA LYS A 397 19.19 -15.40 7.74
C LYS A 397 19.33 -16.88 7.40
N GLN A 398 20.21 -17.26 6.47
CA GLN A 398 20.50 -18.66 6.15
C GLN A 398 21.30 -19.35 7.27
N ARG A 399 22.20 -18.62 7.94
CA ARG A 399 23.02 -19.13 9.06
C ARG A 399 22.32 -19.10 10.43
N HIS A 400 21.36 -18.21 10.65
CA HIS A 400 20.54 -18.13 11.88
C HIS A 400 19.31 -19.04 11.85
N ARG A 401 18.94 -19.64 10.71
CA ARG A 401 17.91 -20.71 10.66
C ARG A 401 18.33 -22.01 11.36
N HIS A 402 19.58 -22.12 11.82
CA HIS A 402 20.12 -23.31 12.49
C HIS A 402 20.46 -23.11 13.97
N PHE A 403 20.24 -21.91 14.54
CA PHE A 403 20.67 -21.62 15.91
C PHE A 403 19.79 -20.54 16.56
N ASN A 404 18.72 -21.00 17.23
CA ASN A 404 18.14 -20.48 18.48
C ASN A 404 16.62 -20.68 18.54
N ASP A 405 16.24 -21.89 18.95
CA ASP A 405 15.24 -22.08 20.00
C ASP A 405 15.87 -21.70 21.36
N LEU A 406 15.05 -21.23 22.31
CA LEU A 406 15.37 -20.75 23.67
C LEU A 406 15.91 -19.31 23.82
N TRP A 407 15.06 -18.39 24.28
CA TRP A 407 15.04 -17.82 25.65
C TRP A 407 14.03 -16.67 25.75
N VAL A 408 13.42 -16.55 26.93
CA VAL A 408 12.24 -15.72 27.28
C VAL A 408 12.53 -14.91 28.56
N ASN A 409 11.95 -13.69 28.65
CA ASN A 409 11.75 -12.76 29.81
C ASN A 409 12.97 -11.92 30.29
N MET A 410 12.89 -10.66 30.77
CA MET A 410 11.80 -9.71 31.09
C MET A 410 12.36 -8.28 31.45
N VAL A 411 11.51 -7.25 31.26
CA VAL A 411 11.39 -5.88 31.87
C VAL A 411 12.43 -4.75 31.70
N HIS A 412 12.01 -3.73 30.94
CA HIS A 412 12.01 -2.26 31.16
C HIS A 412 12.34 -1.54 29.85
N SER A 413 11.31 -1.25 29.05
CA SER A 413 11.46 -0.52 27.79
C SER A 413 10.58 0.75 27.79
N PRO A 414 11.08 1.87 27.24
CA PRO A 414 10.38 3.16 27.16
C PRO A 414 9.09 3.04 26.32
N PRO A 415 8.17 4.02 26.39
CA PRO A 415 6.91 3.96 25.66
C PRO A 415 7.17 3.72 24.16
N PRO A 416 6.37 2.87 23.49
CA PRO A 416 6.55 2.56 22.08
C PRO A 416 6.39 3.83 21.23
N PRO A 417 7.10 3.93 20.09
CA PRO A 417 7.00 5.09 19.19
C PRO A 417 5.55 5.27 18.72
N MET A 418 5.07 6.52 18.71
CA MET A 418 3.72 6.87 18.26
C MET A 418 3.52 6.44 16.80
N VAL A 419 2.86 5.31 16.63
CA VAL A 419 2.34 4.83 15.36
C VAL A 419 1.14 5.69 15.01
N ARG A 420 1.24 6.50 13.95
CA ARG A 420 0.08 7.22 13.41
C ARG A 420 -0.76 6.25 12.58
N ILE A 421 -2.05 6.15 12.93
CA ILE A 421 -3.06 5.35 12.23
C ILE A 421 -3.81 6.29 11.27
N ILE A 422 -3.80 5.99 9.98
CA ILE A 422 -4.52 6.76 8.94
C ILE A 422 -5.28 5.78 8.07
N ASN A 423 -6.61 5.80 7.95
CA ASN A 423 -7.36 5.01 6.94
C ASN A 423 -6.92 3.53 6.79
N GLY A 424 -6.60 2.84 7.90
CA GLY A 424 -6.08 1.45 7.91
C GLY A 424 -4.56 1.31 7.70
N TYR A 425 -3.81 2.41 7.57
CA TYR A 425 -2.35 2.47 7.51
C TYR A 425 -1.76 2.68 8.89
N ILE A 426 -0.85 1.78 9.25
CA ILE A 426 0.02 1.88 10.41
C ILE A 426 1.40 2.24 9.86
N THR A 427 1.89 3.44 10.12
CA THR A 427 3.30 3.77 9.89
C THR A 427 4.02 3.85 11.22
N VAL A 428 5.05 3.02 11.41
CA VAL A 428 5.96 3.12 12.57
C VAL A 428 6.90 4.29 12.30
N GLN A 429 6.83 5.35 13.11
CA GLN A 429 7.83 6.41 13.05
C GLN A 429 9.21 5.84 13.44
N PRO A 430 10.31 6.29 12.80
CA PRO A 430 11.65 6.03 13.33
C PRO A 430 11.80 6.69 14.70
N PRO A 431 12.53 6.09 15.67
CA PRO A 431 12.76 6.74 16.95
C PRO A 431 13.50 8.07 16.74
N GLU A 432 13.00 9.13 17.37
CA GLU A 432 13.70 10.42 17.44
C GLU A 432 15.08 10.18 18.07
N ARG A 433 16.13 10.71 17.42
CA ARG A 433 17.44 10.77 18.07
C ARG A 433 17.33 11.75 19.23
N PRO A 434 17.79 11.40 20.45
CA PRO A 434 17.82 12.37 21.53
C PRO A 434 18.67 13.57 21.10
N GLN A 435 18.06 14.75 21.14
CA GLN A 435 18.81 16.00 21.06
C GLN A 435 19.73 16.04 22.28
N HIS A 436 21.04 16.10 22.04
CA HIS A 436 22.00 16.37 23.11
C HIS A 436 21.76 17.79 23.62
N HIS A 437 21.07 17.91 24.74
CA HIS A 437 21.12 19.10 25.57
C HIS A 437 22.20 18.91 26.62
N ASN A 438 23.26 19.71 26.46
CA ASN A 438 24.26 19.97 27.48
C ASN A 438 23.54 20.57 28.69
N TYR A 439 23.53 19.85 29.81
CA TYR A 439 23.32 20.46 31.11
C TYR A 439 24.50 20.10 32.01
N ASP A 440 25.12 21.16 32.50
CA ASP A 440 26.27 21.18 33.38
C ASP A 440 26.04 20.39 34.67
N TYR A 441 27.15 19.83 35.15
CA TYR A 441 27.30 19.20 36.45
C TYR A 441 26.93 20.17 37.57
N HIS A 442 26.01 19.76 38.46
CA HIS A 442 26.16 20.07 39.87
C HIS A 442 25.84 18.86 40.74
N GLN A 443 26.86 18.52 41.53
CA GLN A 443 27.02 17.44 42.47
C GLN A 443 26.38 17.83 43.80
N VAL A 444 25.46 17.03 44.33
CA VAL A 444 25.09 17.06 45.76
C VAL A 444 24.90 15.64 46.27
N TYR A 445 25.73 15.28 47.24
CA TYR A 445 25.70 14.07 48.05
C TYR A 445 24.50 14.04 49.01
N SER A 446 23.93 12.86 49.25
CA SER A 446 23.53 12.32 50.58
C SER A 446 22.83 10.96 50.37
N ALA A 447 23.49 9.85 50.72
CA ALA A 447 23.45 9.17 52.04
C ALA A 447 22.29 8.15 52.11
N ALA A 448 22.67 6.87 52.12
CA ALA A 448 21.82 5.75 52.52
C ALA A 448 21.52 5.80 54.04
N PRO A 449 20.54 5.01 54.50
CA PRO A 449 20.98 3.83 55.23
C PRO A 449 20.20 2.53 54.93
N SER A 450 20.99 1.48 55.06
CA SER A 450 20.73 0.05 55.23
C SER A 450 19.47 -0.33 56.02
N PHE A 451 18.76 -1.35 55.53
CA PHE A 451 18.18 -2.39 56.39
C PHE A 451 18.49 -3.77 55.81
N CYS A 452 18.85 -4.65 56.73
CA CYS A 452 19.39 -5.98 56.54
C CYS A 452 18.30 -7.03 56.79
N SER A 453 18.52 -8.20 56.16
CA SER A 453 18.25 -9.55 56.69
C SER A 453 17.12 -10.40 56.06
N LEU A 454 17.56 -11.62 55.74
CA LEU A 454 16.86 -12.91 55.74
C LEU A 454 15.94 -13.26 54.57
N SER A 455 16.52 -13.93 53.55
CA SER A 455 16.32 -15.39 53.38
C SER A 455 17.07 -15.92 52.14
N SER A 456 18.30 -16.40 52.36
CA SER A 456 19.04 -17.25 51.44
C SER A 456 19.31 -18.57 52.17
N LEU A 457 18.44 -19.56 51.98
CA LEU A 457 18.66 -20.95 52.41
C LEU A 457 17.58 -21.85 51.80
N LEU A 458 17.59 -22.01 50.47
CA LEU A 458 16.97 -23.18 49.83
C LEU A 458 17.48 -23.41 48.39
N ALA A 459 18.79 -23.27 48.20
CA ALA A 459 19.46 -23.58 46.92
C ALA A 459 20.75 -24.34 47.18
N MET A 460 20.66 -25.53 47.80
CA MET A 460 21.82 -26.43 47.99
C MET A 460 21.44 -27.84 48.54
N VAL A 461 20.30 -28.45 48.14
CA VAL A 461 20.03 -29.87 48.50
C VAL A 461 19.40 -30.75 47.40
N ILE A 462 18.79 -30.24 46.32
CA ILE A 462 18.12 -31.11 45.32
C ILE A 462 18.93 -31.24 44.01
N CYS A 463 20.26 -31.28 44.12
CA CYS A 463 21.15 -31.52 42.97
C CYS A 463 21.99 -32.82 43.09
N LEU A 464 21.64 -33.72 44.01
CA LEU A 464 22.43 -34.93 44.28
C LEU A 464 21.66 -36.27 44.32
N THR A 465 20.38 -36.34 43.93
CA THR A 465 19.62 -37.61 43.96
C THR A 465 18.84 -37.98 42.69
N THR A 466 19.08 -37.33 41.54
CA THR A 466 18.52 -37.80 40.25
C THR A 466 19.56 -38.19 39.20
N ILE A 467 20.85 -38.25 39.60
CA ILE A 467 21.96 -38.78 38.79
C ILE A 467 22.11 -40.32 38.93
N GLN A 468 21.17 -41.02 39.58
CA GLN A 468 21.22 -42.49 39.70
C GLN A 468 20.18 -43.29 38.90
N ASN A 469 19.27 -42.67 38.13
CA ASN A 469 18.24 -43.41 37.37
C ASN A 469 18.26 -43.21 35.85
N LEU A 470 19.40 -42.82 35.26
CA LEU A 470 19.60 -42.75 33.79
C LEU A 470 20.68 -43.72 33.28
N ARG A 471 20.75 -44.92 33.85
CA ARG A 471 21.61 -46.02 33.37
C ARG A 471 20.89 -47.33 33.05
N ALA A 472 19.56 -47.31 32.98
CA ALA A 472 18.76 -48.47 32.60
C ALA A 472 17.62 -48.04 31.67
N LEU A 473 17.96 -47.54 30.47
CA LEU A 473 17.07 -47.57 29.30
C LEU A 473 17.89 -47.37 28.01
N VAL A 474 18.95 -48.16 27.87
CA VAL A 474 19.58 -48.51 26.58
C VAL A 474 19.91 -50.00 26.68
N LEU A 475 18.89 -50.82 26.41
CA LEU A 475 18.96 -52.17 25.85
C LEU A 475 17.66 -52.39 25.08
#